data_AF-A0A7W1ZXR9-F1
#
_entry.id   AF-A0A7W1ZXR9-F1
#
_cell.length_a   1.000
_cell.length_b   1.000
_cell.length_c   1.000
_cell.angle_alpha   90.00
_cell.angle_beta   90.00
_cell.angle_gamma   90.00
#
_symmetry.space_group_name_H-M   'P 1'
#
loop_
_entity.id
_entity.type
_entity.pdbx_description
1 polymer ?
#
loop_
_entity_poly.entity_id
_entity_poly.type
_entity_poly.pdbx_seq_one_letter_code
_entity_poly.pdbx_strand_id
1 'polypeptide(L)'
;MKQRLNLMENVSGAMQAMYGLESYLAKSSLEKNLLHLLKFRVSQINGCAYCLDMHSKDLRAAGETEQRIYLLAAWRESPFYSERER
;
A
#
# COMPACT_ATOMS: atom_id res chain seq x y z
N MET A 1 -8.25 -7.70 14.01
CA MET A 1 -9.53 -7.77 13.26
C MET A 1 -9.97 -9.22 13.17
N LYS A 2 -11.22 -9.54 13.54
CA LYS A 2 -11.77 -10.90 13.35
C LYS A 2 -12.19 -11.05 11.89
N GLN A 3 -11.56 -11.98 11.16
CA GLN A 3 -11.90 -12.24 9.77
C GLN A 3 -13.25 -12.96 9.66
N ARG A 4 -14.08 -12.58 8.68
CA ARG A 4 -15.38 -13.22 8.40
C ARG A 4 -15.22 -14.52 7.60
N LEU A 5 -14.13 -14.64 6.85
CA LEU A 5 -13.75 -15.78 6.02
C LEU A 5 -12.23 -15.94 6.06
N ASN A 6 -11.73 -17.18 6.17
CA ASN A 6 -10.31 -17.48 6.02
C ASN A 6 -9.98 -17.64 4.54
N LEU A 7 -9.40 -16.62 3.93
CA LEU A 7 -9.11 -16.62 2.49
C LEU A 7 -8.06 -17.65 2.09
N MET A 8 -7.08 -17.91 2.96
CA MET A 8 -6.00 -18.86 2.67
C MET A 8 -6.50 -20.30 2.62
N GLU A 9 -7.53 -20.62 3.40
CA GLU A 9 -8.13 -21.94 3.45
C GLU A 9 -9.20 -22.12 2.36
N ASN A 10 -10.03 -21.10 2.13
CA ASN A 10 -11.22 -21.24 1.28
C ASN A 10 -11.00 -20.80 -0.18
N VAL A 11 -10.00 -19.96 -0.45
CA VAL A 11 -9.74 -19.41 -1.80
C VAL A 11 -8.23 -19.33 -2.11
N SER A 12 -7.47 -20.35 -1.70
CA SER A 12 -6.00 -20.43 -1.84
C SER A 12 -5.50 -20.15 -3.26
N GLY A 13 -6.16 -20.68 -4.29
CA GLY A 13 -5.78 -20.45 -5.70
C GLY A 13 -5.92 -18.98 -6.12
N ALA A 14 -6.95 -18.28 -5.62
CA ALA A 14 -7.11 -16.84 -5.87
C ALA A 14 -6.02 -16.03 -5.15
N MET A 15 -5.70 -16.39 -3.91
CA MET A 15 -4.60 -15.75 -3.18
C MET A 15 -3.25 -15.97 -3.86
N GLN A 16 -3.00 -17.17 -4.41
CA GLN A 16 -1.78 -17.45 -5.17
C GLN A 16 -1.66 -16.57 -6.42
N ALA A 17 -2.76 -16.38 -7.15
CA ALA A 17 -2.77 -15.47 -8.29
C ALA A 17 -2.47 -14.01 -7.87
N MET A 18 -3.06 -13.55 -6.76
CA MET A 18 -2.79 -12.22 -6.21
C MET A 18 -1.32 -12.04 -5.81
N TYR A 19 -0.68 -13.05 -5.21
CA TYR A 19 0.76 -13.00 -4.93
C TYR A 19 1.62 -12.96 -6.20
N GLY A 20 1.13 -13.52 -7.31
CA GLY A 20 1.78 -13.40 -8.62
C GLY A 20 1.87 -11.95 -9.08
N LEU A 21 0.79 -11.18 -8.92
CA LEU A 21 0.76 -9.74 -9.24
C LEU A 21 1.78 -8.96 -8.39
N GLU A 22 1.83 -9.25 -7.10
CA GLU A 22 2.79 -8.61 -6.19
C GLU A 22 4.25 -8.96 -6.53
N SER A 23 4.51 -10.22 -6.87
CA SER A 23 5.85 -10.67 -7.27
C SER A 23 6.32 -10.03 -8.57
N TYR A 24 5.39 -9.77 -9.50
CA TYR A 24 5.69 -9.04 -10.73
C TYR A 24 6.07 -7.59 -10.43
N LEU A 25 5.26 -6.88 -9.63
CA LEU A 25 5.52 -5.49 -9.26
C LEU A 25 6.83 -5.33 -8.48
N ALA A 26 7.17 -6.28 -7.62
CA ALA A 26 8.43 -6.29 -6.87
C ALA A 26 9.69 -6.36 -7.77
N LYS A 27 9.54 -6.81 -9.02
CA LYS A 27 10.60 -6.89 -10.04
C LYS A 27 10.50 -5.77 -11.09
N SER A 28 9.49 -4.90 -10.98
CA SER A 28 9.32 -3.79 -11.91
C SER A 28 10.38 -2.71 -11.67
N SER A 29 10.48 -1.77 -12.62
CA SER A 29 11.36 -0.60 -12.50
C SER A 29 10.82 0.47 -11.55
N LEU A 30 9.62 0.29 -10.97
CA LEU A 30 9.03 1.25 -10.05
C LEU A 30 9.73 1.21 -8.70
N GLU A 31 9.95 2.40 -8.15
CA GLU A 31 10.56 2.57 -6.84
C GLU A 31 9.68 1.95 -5.75
N LYS A 32 10.28 1.15 -4.86
CA LYS A 32 9.52 0.49 -3.78
C LYS A 32 8.73 1.48 -2.93
N ASN A 33 9.32 2.63 -2.59
CA ASN A 33 8.62 3.63 -1.80
C ASN A 33 7.38 4.19 -2.52
N LEU A 34 7.47 4.41 -3.84
CA LEU A 34 6.33 4.85 -4.65
C LEU A 34 5.21 3.80 -4.65
N LEU A 35 5.54 2.51 -4.77
CA LEU A 35 4.55 1.44 -4.68
C LEU A 35 3.86 1.42 -3.31
N HIS A 36 4.59 1.61 -2.22
CA HIS A 36 4.00 1.67 -0.88
C HIS A 36 3.07 2.88 -0.71
N LEU A 37 3.45 4.06 -1.23
CA LEU A 37 2.59 5.25 -1.21
C LEU A 37 1.29 5.03 -1.98
N LEU A 38 1.37 4.46 -3.18
CA LEU A 38 0.20 4.15 -4.00
C LEU A 38 -0.74 3.19 -3.26
N LYS A 39 -0.22 2.10 -2.71
CA LYS A 39 -1.02 1.11 -1.98
C LYS A 39 -1.65 1.71 -0.72
N PHE A 40 -0.94 2.55 0.02
CA PHE A 40 -1.47 3.24 1.19
C PHE A 40 -2.58 4.23 0.79
N ARG A 41 -2.36 5.06 -0.25
CA ARG A 41 -3.37 6.02 -0.72
C ARG A 41 -4.63 5.34 -1.22
N VAL A 42 -4.51 4.27 -2.03
CA VAL A 42 -5.66 3.49 -2.50
C VAL A 42 -6.40 2.85 -1.31
N SER A 43 -5.69 2.38 -0.30
CA SER A 43 -6.29 1.84 0.92
C SER A 43 -7.08 2.89 1.71
N GLN A 44 -6.62 4.15 1.72
CA GLN A 44 -7.35 5.27 2.33
C GLN A 44 -8.65 5.56 1.56
N ILE A 45 -8.62 5.57 0.21
CA ILE A 45 -9.82 5.78 -0.62
C ILE A 45 -10.85 4.67 -0.37
N ASN A 46 -10.38 3.42 -0.31
CA ASN A 46 -11.24 2.25 -0.18
C ASN A 46 -11.66 1.95 1.26
N GLY A 47 -11.14 2.68 2.26
CA GLY A 47 -11.45 2.43 3.68
C GLY A 47 -10.99 1.06 4.18
N CYS A 48 -9.92 0.47 3.60
CA CYS A 48 -9.47 -0.85 3.99
C CYS A 48 -8.50 -0.79 5.19
N ALA A 49 -9.04 -0.93 6.41
CA ALA A 49 -8.26 -0.86 7.65
C ALA A 49 -7.07 -1.85 7.71
N TYR A 50 -7.23 -3.06 7.15
CA TYR A 50 -6.16 -4.06 7.08
C TYR A 50 -4.99 -3.56 6.21
N CYS A 51 -5.29 -3.08 5.00
CA CYS A 51 -4.26 -2.57 4.10
C CYS A 51 -3.63 -1.27 4.61
N LEU A 52 -4.40 -0.43 5.32
CA LEU A 52 -3.86 0.77 5.97
C LEU A 52 -2.83 0.43 7.04
N ASP A 53 -3.14 -0.50 7.94
CA ASP A 53 -2.20 -0.95 8.97
C ASP A 53 -0.93 -1.52 8.34
N MET A 54 -1.09 -2.46 7.40
CA MET A 54 0.01 -3.13 6.70
C MET A 54 0.91 -2.13 5.95
N HIS A 55 0.36 -1.31 5.07
CA HIS A 55 1.16 -0.41 4.24
C HIS A 55 1.72 0.79 5.01
N SER A 56 1.09 1.20 6.13
CA SER A 56 1.71 2.20 7.00
C SER A 56 2.97 1.68 7.70
N LYS A 57 3.03 0.38 8.01
CA LYS A 57 4.23 -0.27 8.54
C LYS A 57 5.29 -0.43 7.47
N ASP A 58 4.89 -0.83 6.26
CA ASP A 58 5.82 -0.92 5.12
C ASP A 58 6.49 0.43 4.82
N LEU A 59 5.71 1.52 4.78
CA LEU A 59 6.22 2.87 4.55
C LEU A 59 7.26 3.28 5.61
N ARG A 60 6.96 3.05 6.89
CA ARG A 60 7.91 3.32 7.99
C ARG A 60 9.17 2.49 7.89
N ALA A 61 9.03 1.20 7.56
CA ALA A 61 10.17 0.31 7.37
C ALA A 61 11.04 0.74 6.17
N ALA A 62 10.44 1.36 5.16
CA ALA A 62 11.13 1.93 4.01
C ALA A 62 11.74 3.34 4.28
N GLY A 63 11.58 3.88 5.50
CA GLY A 63 12.13 5.18 5.89
C GLY A 63 11.26 6.38 5.51
N GLU A 64 9.98 6.17 5.16
CA GLU A 64 9.05 7.27 4.92
C GLU A 64 8.78 8.07 6.19
N THR A 65 8.55 9.36 6.05
CA THR A 65 8.33 10.27 7.17
C THR A 65 6.86 10.26 7.63
N GLU A 66 6.61 10.39 8.94
CA GLU A 66 5.25 10.52 9.45
C GLU A 66 4.49 11.69 8.81
N GLN A 67 5.19 12.80 8.53
CA GLN A 67 4.62 13.96 7.85
C GLN A 67 4.03 13.59 6.48
N ARG A 68 4.79 12.85 5.65
CA ARG A 68 4.31 12.37 4.35
C ARG A 68 3.27 11.25 4.47
N ILE A 69 3.29 10.44 5.52
CA ILE A 69 2.22 9.44 5.75
C ILE A 69 0.90 10.14 6.09
N TYR A 70 0.92 11.09 7.02
CA TYR A 70 -0.29 11.79 7.47
C TYR A 70 -0.90 12.69 6.41
N LEU A 71 -0.07 13.36 5.60
CA LEU A 71 -0.54 14.28 4.57
C LEU A 71 -0.92 13.60 3.25
N LEU A 72 -0.74 12.28 3.12
CA LEU A 72 -1.01 11.59 1.85
C LEU A 72 -2.48 11.66 1.44
N ALA A 73 -3.41 11.73 2.40
CA ALA A 73 -4.82 11.92 2.09
C ALA A 73 -5.10 13.27 1.40
N ALA A 74 -4.26 14.27 1.66
CA ALA A 74 -4.34 15.64 1.13
C ALA A 74 -3.16 15.97 0.19
N TRP A 75 -2.59 14.96 -0.48
CA TRP A 75 -1.33 15.10 -1.23
C TRP A 75 -1.33 16.20 -2.30
N ARG A 76 -2.49 16.49 -2.90
CA ARG A 76 -2.64 17.55 -3.91
C ARG A 76 -2.33 18.95 -3.35
N GLU A 77 -2.59 19.18 -2.07
CA GLU A 77 -2.32 20.45 -1.39
C GLU A 77 -1.03 20.41 -0.54
N SER A 78 -0.28 19.30 -0.61
CA SER A 78 0.94 19.09 0.15
C SER A 78 2.19 19.35 -0.70
N PRO A 79 3.17 20.14 -0.22
CA PRO A 79 4.43 20.38 -0.94
C PRO A 79 5.44 19.23 -0.79
N PHE A 80 5.12 18.19 -0.03
CA PHE A 80 6.11 17.16 0.35
C PHE A 80 6.28 16.06 -0.70
N TYR A 81 5.51 16.06 -1.79
CA TYR A 81 5.59 15.05 -2.85
C TYR A 81 6.19 15.64 -4.13
N SER A 82 7.09 14.89 -4.76
CA SER A 82 7.74 15.29 -6.02
C SER A 82 6.76 15.30 -7.20
N GLU A 83 7.08 16.00 -8.28
CA GLU A 83 6.26 16.00 -9.51
C GLU A 83 6.00 14.60 -10.08
N ARG A 84 6.92 13.64 -9.87
CA ARG A 84 6.73 12.24 -10.29
C ARG A 84 5.71 11.49 -9.43
N GLU A 85 5.60 11.85 -8.15
CA GLU A 85 4.66 11.24 -7.20
C GLU A 85 3.25 11.82 -7.32
N ARG A 86 3.09 12.95 -8.04
CA ARG A 86 1.86 13.70 -8.25
C ARG A 86 1.14 13.26 -9.53
#